data_AF-A0A815DCV3-F1
#
_entry.id   AF-A0A815DCV3-F1
#
_cell.length_a   1.000
_cell.length_b   1.000
_cell.length_c   1.000
_cell.angle_alpha   90.00
_cell.angle_beta   90.00
_cell.angle_gamma   90.00
#
_symmetry.space_group_name_H-M   'P 1'
#
loop_
_entity.id
_entity.type
_entity.pdbx_description
1 polymer ?
#
loop_
_entity_poly.entity_id
_entity_poly.type
_entity_poly.pdbx_seq_one_letter_code
_entity_poly.pdbx_strand_id
1 'polypeptide(L)'
;MSGNDAARFFDTSGCLNLTRPTTGTPVLSSSTYQRNGRRRPVSSSIQNRGQLKIDLYNFDNIDNADSKYVLTSPRSLEACARLNIKPVILLPKRLADVQDDIGSEKVRLSTLADVRSQMEVDRLANLQRCREEREKIIREEALVYAPSTKMVDPQPSSVNDGSIRRTYAETKFNPSSSLIHGLEQPTTISSVPMRSESNTAIRFSEYDANAQLPPRPTSSVRPTVSNSILKSSSARWPPPLSSSYYQDDNHEDQYDPRASTSANFVDDVQRLNKSLQRMSTSDSGSKQHKNDRYMNGLENVKQMIERRATHSAVANDPETAAFEKKQYEVLLGHYDHELKIQKARENARRADAEKQVERYQSLLHDFSDQSMADERRQNETRRKINKLHHSRQLYETLQAKNYEQQMADLQKRRYELQNEMVRKDRRTKHFVKEKKDTMNLSRSLAKSSQDLREYLRETNENFNERAKKAELTSSILVKNTKVPVNRRHLQSSIRT
;
A
#
# COMPACT_ATOMS: atom_id res chain seq x y z
N MET A 1 -44.98 47.93 20.64
CA MET A 1 -46.00 48.55 19.75
C MET A 1 -45.78 48.00 18.36
N SER A 2 -46.85 47.43 17.78
CA SER A 2 -47.08 46.89 16.42
C SER A 2 -45.96 46.06 15.76
N GLY A 3 -46.12 44.77 15.43
CA GLY A 3 -47.32 44.05 15.01
C GLY A 3 -47.59 44.34 13.53
N ASN A 4 -47.43 43.34 12.65
CA ASN A 4 -48.26 43.18 11.45
C ASN A 4 -48.11 41.77 10.85
N ASP A 5 -49.24 41.07 10.90
CA ASP A 5 -49.63 39.86 10.22
C ASP A 5 -49.96 40.09 8.73
N ALA A 6 -49.83 39.03 7.92
CA ALA A 6 -50.74 38.62 6.82
C ALA A 6 -50.02 37.51 6.01
N ALA A 7 -50.39 36.23 6.05
CA ALA A 7 -51.60 35.54 5.59
C ALA A 7 -51.83 35.55 4.06
N ARG A 8 -51.73 34.35 3.43
CA ARG A 8 -52.67 33.72 2.44
C ARG A 8 -51.95 32.57 1.69
N PHE A 9 -52.37 31.31 1.89
CA PHE A 9 -53.44 30.56 1.19
C PHE A 9 -53.12 30.19 -0.27
N PHE A 10 -52.90 28.90 -0.54
CA PHE A 10 -53.66 28.12 -1.54
C PHE A 10 -53.50 26.61 -1.25
N ASP A 11 -54.63 25.98 -0.92
CA ASP A 11 -54.88 24.54 -1.00
C ASP A 11 -55.12 24.15 -2.46
N THR A 12 -54.55 23.03 -2.91
CA THR A 12 -55.11 22.22 -4.00
C THR A 12 -54.90 20.73 -3.72
N SER A 13 -55.98 20.13 -3.24
CA SER A 13 -56.24 18.70 -3.16
C SER A 13 -56.40 18.08 -4.56
N GLY A 14 -55.73 16.96 -4.81
CA GLY A 14 -55.92 16.13 -6.01
C GLY A 14 -55.86 14.65 -5.68
N CYS A 15 -57.02 14.06 -5.39
CA CYS A 15 -57.22 12.62 -5.20
C CYS A 15 -57.22 11.90 -6.56
N LEU A 16 -56.36 10.90 -6.73
CA LEU A 16 -56.56 9.86 -7.75
C LEU A 16 -56.33 8.48 -7.12
N ASN A 17 -57.45 7.77 -6.96
CA ASN A 17 -57.52 6.33 -6.73
C ASN A 17 -56.97 5.61 -7.97
N LEU A 18 -56.00 4.71 -7.81
CA LEU A 18 -55.76 3.67 -8.81
C LEU A 18 -55.52 2.31 -8.15
N THR A 19 -56.25 1.36 -8.70
CA THR A 19 -56.50 -0.03 -8.34
C THR A 19 -55.27 -0.93 -8.42
N ARG A 20 -55.24 -1.87 -7.47
CA ARG A 20 -54.29 -2.98 -7.31
C ARG A 20 -54.68 -4.14 -8.25
N PRO A 21 -53.74 -4.82 -8.93
CA PRO A 21 -53.96 -6.18 -9.39
C PRO A 21 -53.13 -7.17 -8.56
N THR A 22 -53.84 -8.14 -8.03
CA THR A 22 -53.37 -9.41 -7.49
C THR A 22 -53.09 -10.39 -8.62
N THR A 23 -51.88 -10.95 -8.70
CA THR A 23 -51.64 -12.23 -9.36
C THR A 23 -50.63 -13.04 -8.54
N GLY A 24 -51.07 -14.21 -8.10
CA GLY A 24 -50.23 -15.24 -7.48
C GLY A 24 -49.84 -16.32 -8.49
N THR A 25 -49.23 -17.37 -7.92
CA THR A 25 -48.84 -18.69 -8.48
C THR A 25 -47.41 -18.81 -9.05
N PRO A 26 -46.82 -20.02 -9.10
CA PRO A 26 -46.72 -20.99 -8.01
C PRO A 26 -45.31 -21.62 -7.87
N VAL A 27 -45.19 -22.41 -6.80
CA VAL A 27 -44.12 -23.35 -6.45
C VAL A 27 -43.91 -24.41 -7.54
N LEU A 28 -42.66 -24.68 -7.91
CA LEU A 28 -42.23 -25.98 -8.46
C LEU A 28 -40.86 -26.39 -7.89
N SER A 29 -40.90 -27.52 -7.20
CA SER A 29 -39.82 -28.34 -6.71
C SER A 29 -39.28 -29.29 -7.80
N SER A 30 -38.19 -30.01 -7.45
CA SER A 30 -37.59 -31.18 -8.15
C SER A 30 -36.47 -30.78 -9.13
N SER A 31 -35.32 -31.46 -9.28
CA SER A 31 -34.79 -32.71 -8.73
C SER A 31 -33.29 -32.80 -9.07
N THR A 32 -32.51 -33.40 -8.17
CA THR A 32 -31.31 -34.27 -8.38
C THR A 32 -30.50 -34.19 -9.67
N TYR A 33 -29.19 -33.90 -9.57
CA TYR A 33 -28.14 -34.70 -10.23
C TYR A 33 -26.86 -34.78 -9.39
N GLN A 34 -26.37 -36.01 -9.30
CA GLN A 34 -25.18 -36.48 -8.61
C GLN A 34 -23.88 -36.21 -9.41
N ARG A 35 -22.86 -35.70 -8.70
CA ARG A 35 -21.54 -36.33 -8.47
C ARG A 35 -20.51 -36.32 -9.61
N ASN A 36 -19.41 -35.61 -9.36
CA ASN A 36 -17.98 -35.93 -9.62
C ASN A 36 -17.17 -34.74 -9.05
N GLY A 37 -16.28 -34.84 -8.07
CA GLY A 37 -15.23 -35.84 -7.88
C GLY A 37 -13.83 -35.21 -8.01
N ARG A 38 -13.55 -34.06 -7.38
CA ARG A 38 -12.18 -33.53 -7.17
C ARG A 38 -12.05 -32.93 -5.78
N ARG A 39 -11.48 -33.72 -4.86
CA ARG A 39 -11.14 -33.29 -3.50
C ARG A 39 -9.98 -32.28 -3.57
N ARG A 40 -10.30 -31.00 -3.38
CA ARG A 40 -9.35 -30.01 -2.86
C ARG A 40 -9.06 -30.36 -1.39
N PRO A 41 -7.85 -30.12 -0.87
CA PRO A 41 -7.61 -30.21 0.56
C PRO A 41 -8.49 -29.16 1.25
N VAL A 42 -9.51 -29.65 1.94
CA VAL A 42 -10.40 -28.86 2.78
C VAL A 42 -9.55 -28.45 3.98
N SER A 43 -9.29 -27.16 4.10
CA SER A 43 -8.79 -26.56 5.33
C SER A 43 -9.70 -26.98 6.48
N SER A 44 -9.08 -27.39 7.57
CA SER A 44 -9.70 -27.83 8.82
C SER A 44 -10.58 -26.75 9.45
N SER A 45 -11.84 -26.63 8.98
CA SER A 45 -12.88 -25.78 9.56
C SER A 45 -14.01 -26.59 10.20
N ILE A 46 -13.70 -27.78 10.71
CA ILE A 46 -14.64 -28.56 11.51
C ILE A 46 -14.48 -28.12 12.97
N GLN A 47 -15.29 -27.17 13.41
CA GLN A 47 -15.90 -27.07 14.75
C GLN A 47 -16.62 -25.71 14.92
N ASN A 48 -17.88 -25.61 14.50
CA ASN A 48 -19.06 -25.38 15.37
C ASN A 48 -20.29 -25.12 14.51
N ARG A 49 -21.41 -25.75 14.86
CA ARG A 49 -22.66 -25.69 14.09
C ARG A 49 -23.30 -24.29 14.24
N GLY A 50 -23.45 -23.57 13.13
CA GLY A 50 -24.39 -22.45 12.97
C GLY A 50 -24.05 -21.10 13.59
N GLN A 51 -22.94 -20.95 14.34
CA GLN A 51 -22.53 -19.63 14.83
C GLN A 51 -21.88 -18.84 13.69
N LEU A 52 -22.54 -17.75 13.27
CA LEU A 52 -21.97 -16.75 12.36
C LEU A 52 -20.63 -16.29 12.94
N LYS A 53 -19.55 -16.56 12.20
CA LYS A 53 -18.20 -16.13 12.57
C LYS A 53 -18.04 -14.67 12.17
N ILE A 54 -18.15 -13.79 13.14
CA ILE A 54 -17.99 -12.35 13.00
C ILE A 54 -16.58 -11.99 13.43
N ASP A 55 -15.82 -11.38 12.53
CA ASP A 55 -14.42 -11.02 12.66
C ASP A 55 -14.18 -9.57 12.17
N LEU A 56 -12.94 -9.08 12.30
CA LEU A 56 -12.58 -7.69 11.97
C LEU A 56 -12.76 -7.31 10.48
N TYR A 57 -13.06 -8.27 9.61
CA TYR A 57 -13.26 -8.04 8.18
C TYR A 57 -14.73 -8.07 7.77
N ASN A 58 -15.59 -8.75 8.53
CA ASN A 58 -17.00 -8.94 8.16
C ASN A 58 -18.01 -8.40 9.20
N PHE A 59 -17.57 -7.80 10.31
CA PHE A 59 -18.49 -7.31 11.34
C PHE A 59 -19.41 -6.15 10.88
N ASP A 60 -19.01 -5.42 9.84
CA ASP A 60 -19.82 -4.34 9.24
C ASP A 60 -20.87 -4.86 8.22
N ASN A 61 -20.93 -6.17 7.96
CA ASN A 61 -21.89 -6.73 7.01
C ASN A 61 -23.33 -6.66 7.57
N ILE A 62 -24.29 -6.34 6.70
CA ILE A 62 -25.73 -6.23 7.04
C ILE A 62 -26.26 -7.52 7.66
N ASP A 63 -25.78 -8.68 7.19
CA ASP A 63 -26.17 -10.00 7.71
C ASP A 63 -25.84 -10.19 9.20
N ASN A 64 -24.91 -9.40 9.73
CA ASN A 64 -24.46 -9.45 11.12
C ASN A 64 -25.08 -8.35 11.99
N ALA A 65 -25.88 -7.44 11.41
CA ALA A 65 -26.47 -6.30 12.14
C ALA A 65 -27.41 -6.76 13.28
N ASP A 66 -28.07 -7.90 13.12
CA ASP A 66 -28.98 -8.48 14.13
C ASP A 66 -28.27 -9.42 15.12
N SER A 67 -26.95 -9.58 15.00
CA SER A 67 -26.18 -10.43 15.92
C SER A 67 -26.08 -9.78 17.30
N LYS A 68 -26.31 -10.58 18.35
CA LYS A 68 -26.11 -10.18 19.76
C LYS A 68 -24.65 -9.84 20.08
N TYR A 69 -23.70 -10.37 19.32
CA TYR A 69 -22.27 -10.24 19.58
C TYR A 69 -21.58 -9.43 18.49
N VAL A 70 -20.66 -8.54 18.89
CA VAL A 70 -19.88 -7.68 17.97
C VAL A 70 -18.80 -8.46 17.23
N LEU A 71 -18.09 -9.35 17.93
CA LEU A 71 -17.06 -10.23 17.36
C LEU A 71 -17.21 -11.62 17.99
N THR A 72 -17.08 -12.67 17.17
CA THR A 72 -17.12 -14.07 17.62
C THR A 72 -15.86 -14.85 17.24
N SER A 73 -15.00 -14.29 16.38
CA SER A 73 -13.71 -14.87 16.03
C SER A 73 -12.69 -14.73 17.17
N PRO A 74 -12.14 -15.84 17.72
CA PRO A 74 -11.18 -15.80 18.83
C PRO A 74 -9.97 -14.90 18.55
N ARG A 75 -9.38 -15.02 17.35
CA ARG A 75 -8.23 -14.21 16.93
C ARG A 75 -8.53 -12.71 16.88
N SER A 76 -9.76 -12.36 16.50
CA SER A 76 -10.19 -10.96 16.45
C SER A 76 -10.41 -10.38 17.84
N LEU A 77 -10.96 -11.19 18.76
CA LEU A 77 -11.08 -10.82 20.17
C LEU A 77 -9.69 -10.68 20.83
N GLU A 78 -8.76 -11.58 20.53
CA GLU A 78 -7.39 -11.51 21.04
C GLU A 78 -6.64 -10.26 20.53
N ALA A 79 -6.76 -9.93 19.24
CA ALA A 79 -6.15 -8.71 18.69
C ALA A 79 -6.66 -7.43 19.38
N CYS A 80 -7.97 -7.35 19.64
CA CYS A 80 -8.54 -6.23 20.40
C CYS A 80 -8.01 -6.18 21.84
N ALA A 81 -7.90 -7.35 22.49
CA ALA A 81 -7.38 -7.46 23.86
C ALA A 81 -5.91 -7.04 23.96
N ARG A 82 -5.04 -7.46 23.02
CA ARG A 82 -3.62 -7.07 23.00
C ARG A 82 -3.42 -5.55 22.87
N LEU A 83 -4.33 -4.87 22.19
CA LEU A 83 -4.31 -3.40 22.00
C LEU A 83 -5.12 -2.63 23.05
N ASN A 84 -5.75 -3.31 24.02
CA ASN A 84 -6.69 -2.70 24.97
C ASN A 84 -7.85 -1.94 24.30
N ILE A 85 -8.30 -2.38 23.11
CA ILE A 85 -9.41 -1.77 22.37
C ILE A 85 -10.68 -2.57 22.67
N LYS A 86 -11.76 -1.90 23.09
CA LYS A 86 -13.06 -2.54 23.29
C LYS A 86 -13.73 -2.77 21.92
N PRO A 87 -14.23 -3.99 21.60
CA PRO A 87 -14.86 -4.26 20.30
C PRO A 87 -16.02 -3.32 19.95
N VAL A 88 -16.78 -2.87 20.96
CA VAL A 88 -17.92 -1.92 20.78
C VAL A 88 -17.47 -0.58 20.17
N ILE A 89 -16.23 -0.14 20.43
CA ILE A 89 -15.70 1.13 19.90
C ILE A 89 -15.44 1.04 18.39
N LEU A 90 -15.28 -0.17 17.84
CA LEU A 90 -15.06 -0.38 16.40
C LEU A 90 -16.34 -0.25 15.58
N LEU A 91 -17.52 -0.22 16.22
CA LEU A 91 -18.80 -0.09 15.53
C LEU A 91 -19.05 1.36 15.08
N PRO A 92 -19.64 1.56 13.88
CA PRO A 92 -20.07 2.88 13.45
C PRO A 92 -21.14 3.45 14.39
N LYS A 93 -20.91 4.64 14.94
CA LYS A 93 -21.89 5.35 15.78
C LYS A 93 -22.80 6.24 14.93
N ARG A 94 -24.10 6.26 15.25
CA ARG A 94 -25.06 7.20 14.68
C ARG A 94 -24.98 8.52 15.43
N LEU A 95 -25.43 9.62 14.79
CA LEU A 95 -25.44 10.94 15.42
C LEU A 95 -26.22 10.99 16.75
N ALA A 96 -27.32 10.23 16.85
CA ALA A 96 -28.09 10.10 18.08
C ALA A 96 -27.25 9.52 19.23
N ASP A 97 -26.49 8.45 18.97
CA ASP A 97 -25.61 7.84 19.96
C ASP A 97 -24.50 8.81 20.42
N VAL A 98 -23.97 9.62 19.50
CA VAL A 98 -22.97 10.66 19.82
C VAL A 98 -23.57 11.75 20.70
N GLN A 99 -24.82 12.13 20.45
CA GLN A 99 -25.53 13.12 21.25
C GLN A 99 -25.78 12.61 22.68
N ASP A 100 -26.16 11.33 22.81
CA ASP A 100 -26.35 10.67 24.10
C ASP A 100 -25.03 10.58 24.89
N ASP A 101 -23.92 10.25 24.22
CA ASP A 101 -22.58 10.18 24.84
C ASP A 101 -22.10 11.54 25.39
N ILE A 102 -22.44 12.64 24.71
CA ILE A 102 -22.07 14.01 25.13
C ILE A 102 -23.02 14.54 26.22
N GLY A 103 -24.21 13.95 26.37
CA GLY A 103 -25.17 14.26 27.43
C GLY A 103 -25.74 15.69 27.37
N SER A 104 -25.63 16.36 26.22
CA SER A 104 -26.01 17.77 26.06
C SER A 104 -26.98 17.95 24.90
N GLU A 105 -28.26 18.02 25.20
CA GLU A 105 -29.35 18.23 24.23
C GLU A 105 -29.21 19.56 23.45
N LYS A 106 -28.42 20.50 23.98
CA LYS A 106 -28.22 21.85 23.42
C LYS A 106 -27.01 21.99 22.46
N VAL A 107 -26.28 20.91 22.17
CA VAL A 107 -25.12 20.99 21.26
C VAL A 107 -25.60 21.20 19.84
N ARG A 108 -24.99 22.15 19.11
CA ARG A 108 -25.33 22.41 17.72
C ARG A 108 -25.06 21.17 16.86
N LEU A 109 -25.97 20.88 15.93
CA LEU A 109 -25.87 19.75 15.01
C LEU A 109 -24.54 19.73 14.23
N SER A 110 -24.01 20.91 13.86
CA SER A 110 -22.70 21.03 13.18
C SER A 110 -21.57 20.48 14.04
N THR A 111 -21.53 20.83 15.33
CA THR A 111 -20.52 20.36 16.26
C THR A 111 -20.64 18.85 16.51
N LEU A 112 -21.86 18.30 16.57
CA LEU A 112 -22.08 16.85 16.66
C LEU A 112 -21.58 16.12 15.41
N ALA A 113 -21.76 16.70 14.23
CA ALA A 113 -21.24 16.15 12.98
C ALA A 113 -19.70 16.14 12.97
N ASP A 114 -19.06 17.21 13.42
CA ASP A 114 -17.60 17.31 13.52
C ASP A 114 -17.04 16.27 14.49
N VAL A 115 -17.64 16.14 15.69
CA VAL A 115 -17.24 15.13 16.68
C VAL A 115 -17.42 13.72 16.15
N ARG A 116 -18.54 13.44 15.47
CA ARG A 116 -18.77 12.14 14.83
C ARG A 116 -17.73 11.86 13.75
N SER A 117 -17.38 12.85 12.92
CA SER A 117 -16.36 12.72 11.89
C SER A 117 -15.00 12.37 12.51
N GLN A 118 -14.62 13.03 13.61
CA GLN A 118 -13.38 12.73 14.30
C GLN A 118 -13.40 11.31 14.89
N MET A 119 -14.50 10.90 15.54
CA MET A 119 -14.64 9.54 16.06
C MET A 119 -14.59 8.48 14.97
N GLU A 120 -15.08 8.77 13.76
CA GLU A 120 -14.98 7.84 12.62
C GLU A 120 -13.54 7.68 12.15
N VAL A 121 -12.75 8.77 12.12
CA VAL A 121 -11.31 8.69 11.84
C VAL A 121 -10.60 7.82 12.87
N ASP A 122 -10.89 8.03 14.16
CA ASP A 122 -10.29 7.26 15.25
C ASP A 122 -10.73 5.79 15.22
N ARG A 123 -12.00 5.52 14.89
CA ARG A 123 -12.55 4.18 14.71
C ARG A 123 -11.81 3.43 13.60
N LEU A 124 -11.65 4.05 12.44
CA LEU A 124 -10.95 3.46 11.30
C LEU A 124 -9.47 3.19 11.62
N ALA A 125 -8.80 4.12 12.32
CA ALA A 125 -7.42 3.93 12.77
C ALA A 125 -7.30 2.74 13.75
N ASN A 126 -8.19 2.65 14.73
CA ASN A 126 -8.23 1.53 15.67
C ASN A 126 -8.54 0.20 15.00
N LEU A 127 -9.49 0.19 14.06
CA LEU A 127 -9.86 -0.99 13.29
C LEU A 127 -8.67 -1.52 12.47
N GLN A 128 -7.92 -0.62 11.82
CA GLN A 128 -6.74 -0.97 11.07
C GLN A 128 -5.65 -1.60 11.96
N ARG A 129 -5.36 -1.00 13.13
CA ARG A 129 -4.42 -1.57 14.10
C ARG A 129 -4.84 -2.97 14.57
N CYS A 130 -6.13 -3.18 14.85
CA CYS A 130 -6.64 -4.49 15.25
C CYS A 130 -6.49 -5.53 14.13
N ARG A 131 -6.70 -5.14 12.86
CA ARG A 131 -6.49 -6.04 11.70
C ARG A 131 -5.02 -6.45 11.58
N GLU A 132 -4.10 -5.51 11.74
CA GLU A 132 -2.67 -5.79 11.70
C GLU A 132 -2.22 -6.72 12.83
N GLU A 133 -2.70 -6.50 14.06
CA GLU A 133 -2.43 -7.41 15.18
C GLU A 133 -3.01 -8.81 14.96
N ARG A 134 -4.21 -8.92 14.39
CA ARG A 134 -4.79 -10.22 14.02
C ARG A 134 -3.89 -10.97 13.02
N GLU A 135 -3.32 -10.28 12.03
CA GLU A 135 -2.39 -10.89 11.09
C GLU A 135 -1.04 -11.25 11.72
N LYS A 136 -0.61 -10.53 12.77
CA LYS A 136 0.55 -10.96 13.59
C LYS A 136 0.24 -12.25 14.35
N ILE A 137 -0.91 -12.34 15.02
CA ILE A 137 -1.36 -13.55 15.70
C ILE A 137 -1.39 -14.75 14.74
N ILE A 138 -1.95 -14.57 13.54
CA ILE A 138 -1.98 -15.64 12.52
C ILE A 138 -0.57 -16.10 12.13
N ARG A 139 0.39 -15.19 11.98
CA ARG A 139 1.78 -15.53 11.67
C ARG A 139 2.48 -16.22 12.85
N GLU A 140 2.27 -15.74 14.06
CA GLU A 140 2.80 -16.36 15.30
C GLU A 140 2.28 -17.79 15.45
N GLU A 141 0.97 -18.00 15.30
CA GLU A 141 0.36 -19.32 15.31
C GLU A 141 0.92 -20.20 14.18
N ALA A 142 1.06 -19.66 12.96
CA ALA A 142 1.62 -20.41 11.85
C ALA A 142 3.07 -20.86 12.10
N LEU A 143 3.87 -20.10 12.85
CA LEU A 143 5.22 -20.50 13.25
C LEU A 143 5.22 -21.62 14.31
N VAL A 144 4.26 -21.59 15.24
CA VAL A 144 4.11 -22.64 16.28
C VAL A 144 3.59 -23.95 15.67
N TYR A 145 2.67 -23.86 14.71
CA TYR A 145 2.03 -25.02 14.07
C TYR A 145 2.69 -25.47 12.77
N ALA A 146 3.62 -24.68 12.21
CA ALA A 146 4.50 -25.19 11.17
C ALA A 146 5.21 -26.40 11.78
N PRO A 147 5.05 -27.61 11.22
CA PRO A 147 5.73 -28.78 11.74
C PRO A 147 7.20 -28.39 11.72
N SER A 148 7.78 -28.31 12.91
CA SER A 148 9.22 -28.26 13.08
C SER A 148 9.73 -29.49 12.35
N THR A 149 10.06 -29.32 11.07
CA THR A 149 11.07 -30.10 10.39
C THR A 149 12.32 -29.82 11.20
N LYS A 150 12.39 -30.51 12.35
CA LYS A 150 13.64 -30.90 12.96
C LYS A 150 14.40 -31.49 11.80
N MET A 151 15.31 -30.67 11.27
CA MET A 151 16.41 -31.17 10.52
C MET A 151 16.97 -32.27 11.41
N VAL A 152 16.77 -33.50 10.97
CA VAL A 152 17.53 -34.63 11.45
C VAL A 152 18.97 -34.18 11.26
N ASP A 153 19.65 -33.86 12.36
CA ASP A 153 21.08 -33.63 12.36
C ASP A 153 21.69 -34.79 11.55
N PRO A 154 22.46 -34.50 10.48
CA PRO A 154 23.23 -35.55 9.85
C PRO A 154 24.26 -35.98 10.88
N GLN A 155 24.01 -37.11 11.54
CA GLN A 155 25.02 -37.78 12.33
C GLN A 155 26.27 -37.93 11.44
N PRO A 156 27.45 -37.48 11.90
CA PRO A 156 28.69 -37.86 11.26
C PRO A 156 28.85 -39.36 11.51
N SER A 157 28.57 -40.15 10.47
CA SER A 157 28.90 -41.57 10.46
C SER A 157 30.42 -41.68 10.60
N SER A 158 30.80 -41.97 11.83
CA SER A 158 32.08 -42.48 12.26
C SER A 158 32.66 -43.44 11.21
N VAL A 159 33.88 -43.09 10.81
CA VAL A 159 34.95 -43.99 10.37
C VAL A 159 34.76 -45.38 10.97
N ASN A 160 34.58 -46.38 10.10
CA ASN A 160 35.01 -47.73 10.40
C ASN A 160 35.91 -48.18 9.25
N ASP A 161 37.19 -48.13 9.60
CA ASP A 161 38.33 -48.80 9.01
C ASP A 161 38.04 -50.30 8.80
N GLY A 162 38.45 -50.82 7.65
CA GLY A 162 38.04 -52.14 7.18
C GLY A 162 38.64 -52.52 5.83
N SER A 163 39.96 -52.37 5.71
CA SER A 163 40.89 -53.16 4.89
C SER A 163 40.27 -54.22 3.95
N ILE A 164 40.27 -53.97 2.63
CA ILE A 164 40.54 -55.01 1.63
C ILE A 164 41.42 -54.44 0.52
N ARG A 165 42.62 -55.04 0.43
CA ARG A 165 43.63 -54.93 -0.63
C ARG A 165 43.08 -55.32 -2.02
N ARG A 166 43.47 -54.55 -3.03
CA ARG A 166 43.96 -54.98 -4.36
C ARG A 166 44.36 -53.71 -5.13
N THR A 167 45.66 -53.42 -5.33
CA THR A 167 46.43 -53.66 -6.59
C THR A 167 45.55 -53.39 -7.83
N TYR A 168 45.88 -52.53 -8.79
CA TYR A 168 47.07 -52.52 -9.65
C TYR A 168 47.26 -51.15 -10.35
N ALA A 169 48.53 -50.87 -10.71
CA ALA A 169 48.99 -50.18 -11.92
C ALA A 169 48.56 -48.72 -12.21
N GLU A 170 49.47 -47.79 -11.91
CA GLU A 170 50.25 -47.05 -12.91
C GLU A 170 49.57 -46.70 -14.24
N THR A 171 49.37 -45.40 -14.49
CA THR A 171 49.67 -44.77 -15.79
C THR A 171 49.75 -43.26 -15.63
N LYS A 172 50.97 -42.74 -15.83
CA LYS A 172 51.24 -41.34 -16.13
C LYS A 172 50.55 -40.99 -17.44
N PHE A 173 49.80 -39.90 -17.50
CA PHE A 173 49.67 -39.09 -18.72
C PHE A 173 49.12 -37.70 -18.37
N ASN A 174 50.00 -36.70 -18.45
CA ASN A 174 49.64 -35.32 -18.78
C ASN A 174 49.66 -35.24 -20.31
N PRO A 175 48.81 -34.43 -20.97
CA PRO A 175 49.19 -33.02 -21.13
C PRO A 175 48.04 -31.99 -21.26
N SER A 176 48.36 -30.79 -20.78
CA SER A 176 48.19 -29.46 -21.41
C SER A 176 46.84 -28.88 -21.86
N SER A 177 46.75 -27.57 -21.57
CA SER A 177 45.90 -26.50 -22.14
C SER A 177 44.51 -26.35 -21.48
N SER A 178 44.02 -25.16 -21.13
CA SER A 178 44.28 -23.83 -21.67
C SER A 178 43.74 -22.70 -20.76
N LEU A 179 44.40 -21.53 -20.86
CA LEU A 179 43.83 -20.17 -20.88
C LEU A 179 42.90 -19.71 -19.74
N ILE A 180 43.44 -18.97 -18.78
CA ILE A 180 42.70 -17.92 -18.07
C ILE A 180 43.47 -16.61 -18.15
N HIS A 181 42.83 -15.62 -18.77
CA HIS A 181 43.23 -14.22 -18.86
C HIS A 181 43.30 -13.58 -17.47
N GLY A 182 44.41 -12.92 -17.20
CA GLY A 182 44.54 -11.93 -16.14
C GLY A 182 43.85 -10.62 -16.53
N LEU A 183 43.18 -10.01 -15.55
CA LEU A 183 42.83 -8.61 -15.57
C LEU A 183 43.13 -8.06 -14.17
N GLU A 184 44.14 -7.20 -14.17
CA GLU A 184 44.56 -6.32 -13.10
C GLU A 184 43.41 -5.40 -12.68
N GLN A 185 43.27 -5.10 -11.40
CA GLN A 185 43.10 -3.73 -10.91
C GLN A 185 43.63 -3.57 -9.48
N PRO A 186 44.13 -2.38 -9.11
CA PRO A 186 45.08 -2.20 -8.02
C PRO A 186 44.46 -1.69 -6.71
N THR A 187 45.13 -2.06 -5.63
CA THR A 187 45.05 -1.50 -4.27
C THR A 187 45.42 -0.02 -4.23
N THR A 188 44.63 0.79 -3.52
CA THR A 188 45.18 1.92 -2.74
C THR A 188 44.51 2.00 -1.37
N ILE A 189 45.39 2.16 -0.39
CA ILE A 189 45.22 2.24 1.06
C ILE A 189 44.89 3.69 1.41
N SER A 190 43.96 3.97 2.35
CA SER A 190 44.17 5.07 3.31
C SER A 190 43.18 5.08 4.48
N SER A 191 43.75 4.78 5.65
CA SER A 191 43.57 5.40 6.98
C SER A 191 42.19 5.76 7.56
N VAL A 192 41.92 5.09 8.68
CA VAL A 192 41.07 5.47 9.82
C VAL A 192 41.77 6.58 10.64
N PRO A 193 41.03 7.39 11.42
CA PRO A 193 41.30 7.35 12.86
C PRO A 193 40.03 7.28 13.74
N MET A 194 40.26 6.65 14.90
CA MET A 194 39.34 6.39 16.00
C MET A 194 38.79 7.66 16.67
N ARG A 195 37.61 7.57 17.32
CA ARG A 195 37.49 7.85 18.77
C ARG A 195 36.12 7.51 19.39
N SER A 196 36.19 6.77 20.50
CA SER A 196 35.38 6.80 21.76
C SER A 196 33.84 6.83 21.64
N GLU A 197 33.11 5.75 21.93
CA GLU A 197 32.81 5.19 23.27
C GLU A 197 32.46 6.23 24.35
N SER A 198 31.16 6.31 24.68
CA SER A 198 30.72 6.64 26.03
C SER A 198 29.46 5.84 26.37
N ASN A 199 29.69 4.80 27.18
CA ASN A 199 28.70 4.15 28.02
C ASN A 199 28.10 5.18 28.99
N THR A 200 26.77 5.26 29.07
CA THR A 200 26.12 5.69 30.32
C THR A 200 25.07 4.68 30.70
N ALA A 201 25.38 4.01 31.81
CA ALA A 201 24.57 3.05 32.50
C ALA A 201 23.37 3.72 33.17
N ILE A 202 22.29 2.94 33.14
CA ILE A 202 21.19 2.86 34.09
C ILE A 202 21.58 3.39 35.49
N ARG A 203 20.89 4.45 35.93
CA ARG A 203 20.66 4.75 37.35
C ARG A 203 19.17 4.86 37.58
N PHE A 204 18.65 3.89 38.32
CA PHE A 204 17.39 3.99 39.07
C PHE A 204 17.54 5.12 40.08
N SER A 205 16.66 6.11 40.04
CA SER A 205 16.43 7.04 41.15
C SER A 205 14.99 6.93 41.60
N GLU A 206 14.82 6.17 42.66
CA GLU A 206 13.74 6.21 43.63
C GLU A 206 13.64 7.61 44.23
N TYR A 207 12.50 8.30 44.09
CA TYR A 207 12.01 9.30 45.05
C TYR A 207 10.49 9.48 44.95
N ASP A 208 9.88 9.23 46.10
CA ASP A 208 8.81 9.95 46.76
C ASP A 208 7.39 10.01 46.18
N ALA A 209 6.58 9.21 46.86
CA ALA A 209 5.21 9.48 47.25
C ALA A 209 5.00 10.91 47.78
N ASN A 210 4.12 11.67 47.12
CA ASN A 210 3.08 12.50 47.73
C ASN A 210 2.50 13.44 46.67
N ALA A 211 1.37 13.07 46.06
CA ALA A 211 0.51 14.04 45.39
C ALA A 211 -0.95 13.59 45.48
N GLN A 212 -1.71 14.48 46.11
CA GLN A 212 -3.09 14.36 46.56
C GLN A 212 -4.08 14.03 45.43
N LEU A 213 -4.99 13.11 45.73
CA LEU A 213 -6.22 12.87 44.99
C LEU A 213 -7.18 14.06 45.16
N PRO A 214 -7.81 14.58 44.08
CA PRO A 214 -8.96 15.47 44.23
C PRO A 214 -10.23 14.67 44.60
N PRO A 215 -11.17 15.29 45.33
CA PRO A 215 -12.29 14.59 45.94
C PRO A 215 -13.39 14.21 44.96
N ARG A 216 -13.95 13.04 45.24
CA ARG A 216 -15.15 12.43 44.64
C ARG A 216 -16.41 13.17 45.09
N PRO A 217 -17.31 13.63 44.20
CA PRO A 217 -18.64 14.02 44.61
C PRO A 217 -19.57 12.80 44.71
N THR A 218 -20.20 12.70 45.87
CA THR A 218 -21.29 11.79 46.24
C THR A 218 -22.66 12.35 45.86
N SER A 219 -23.65 11.45 45.72
CA SER A 219 -25.11 11.69 45.60
C SER A 219 -25.56 12.17 44.21
N SER A 220 -26.75 11.89 43.68
CA SER A 220 -28.01 11.51 44.31
C SER A 220 -29.05 11.12 43.22
N VAL A 221 -30.00 10.26 43.60
CA VAL A 221 -31.42 10.23 43.15
C VAL A 221 -31.75 9.66 41.76
N ARG A 222 -32.37 8.46 41.79
CA ARG A 222 -33.35 7.95 40.82
C ARG A 222 -34.60 8.86 40.78
N PRO A 223 -35.30 8.91 39.64
CA PRO A 223 -36.72 8.53 39.72
C PRO A 223 -37.15 7.55 38.64
N THR A 224 -37.97 6.62 39.08
CA THR A 224 -38.85 5.75 38.30
C THR A 224 -40.02 6.59 37.78
N VAL A 225 -40.22 6.72 36.46
CA VAL A 225 -41.56 7.04 35.91
C VAL A 225 -41.77 6.32 34.58
N SER A 226 -42.98 5.80 34.47
CA SER A 226 -43.63 4.93 33.52
C SER A 226 -44.09 5.58 32.20
N ASN A 227 -44.10 4.75 31.14
CA ASN A 227 -45.01 4.66 29.98
C ASN A 227 -45.85 5.87 29.51
N SER A 228 -45.63 6.26 28.26
CA SER A 228 -46.67 6.54 27.24
C SER A 228 -46.00 6.65 25.86
N ILE A 229 -46.14 5.67 24.96
CA ILE A 229 -47.05 5.69 23.77
C ILE A 229 -47.09 7.05 23.07
N LEU A 230 -46.53 7.12 21.84
CA LEU A 230 -46.95 7.88 20.64
C LEU A 230 -45.93 7.54 19.52
N LYS A 231 -46.24 6.69 18.54
CA LYS A 231 -46.77 6.99 17.18
C LYS A 231 -45.97 8.03 16.37
N SER A 232 -45.74 7.67 15.10
CA SER A 232 -45.18 8.44 13.95
C SER A 232 -43.65 8.41 13.85
N SER A 233 -42.99 8.31 12.69
CA SER A 233 -43.41 8.26 11.28
C SER A 233 -42.23 7.68 10.48
N SER A 234 -42.52 6.71 9.61
CA SER A 234 -41.57 6.08 8.69
C SER A 234 -41.21 7.05 7.55
N ALA A 235 -39.95 7.47 7.48
CA ALA A 235 -39.39 8.19 6.34
C ALA A 235 -38.84 7.18 5.32
N ARG A 236 -39.41 7.27 4.12
CA ARG A 236 -39.20 6.42 2.94
C ARG A 236 -37.90 6.82 2.25
N TRP A 237 -36.98 5.88 2.06
CA TRP A 237 -35.82 6.04 1.19
C TRP A 237 -36.25 5.91 -0.29
N PRO A 238 -35.67 6.68 -1.23
CA PRO A 238 -35.89 6.48 -2.66
C PRO A 238 -35.16 5.21 -3.14
N PRO A 239 -35.65 4.54 -4.21
CA PRO A 239 -35.00 3.35 -4.74
C PRO A 239 -33.73 3.72 -5.53
N PRO A 240 -32.70 2.85 -5.56
CA PRO A 240 -31.56 3.04 -6.44
C PRO A 240 -31.95 2.71 -7.89
N LEU A 241 -31.65 3.62 -8.80
CA LEU A 241 -31.67 3.37 -10.23
C LEU A 241 -30.60 2.33 -10.58
N SER A 242 -31.07 1.23 -11.17
CA SER A 242 -30.29 0.28 -11.91
C SER A 242 -29.56 0.96 -13.08
N SER A 243 -28.23 0.94 -13.09
CA SER A 243 -27.44 1.26 -14.27
C SER A 243 -26.62 0.06 -14.72
N SER A 244 -26.76 -0.20 -16.02
CA SER A 244 -26.34 -1.32 -16.81
C SER A 244 -24.82 -1.36 -17.08
N TYR A 245 -24.29 -2.59 -17.05
CA TYR A 245 -23.33 -3.22 -17.97
C TYR A 245 -22.46 -2.32 -18.89
N TYR A 246 -21.13 -2.50 -18.71
CA TYR A 246 -20.00 -2.44 -19.66
C TYR A 246 -19.96 -1.35 -20.74
N GLN A 247 -18.96 -0.46 -20.62
CA GLN A 247 -17.98 -0.30 -21.70
C GLN A 247 -16.62 0.16 -21.18
N ASP A 248 -15.64 -0.59 -21.66
CA ASP A 248 -14.20 -0.53 -21.46
C ASP A 248 -13.68 0.54 -22.42
N ASP A 249 -13.19 1.67 -21.89
CA ASP A 249 -12.42 2.64 -22.66
C ASP A 249 -11.32 3.22 -21.78
N ASN A 250 -10.12 2.69 -21.99
CA ASN A 250 -8.85 3.23 -21.51
C ASN A 250 -8.59 4.59 -22.19
N HIS A 251 -9.00 5.68 -21.54
CA HIS A 251 -8.40 7.00 -21.75
C HIS A 251 -7.85 7.47 -20.40
N GLU A 252 -6.60 7.08 -20.13
CA GLU A 252 -5.78 7.56 -19.02
C GLU A 252 -5.25 8.96 -19.36
N ASP A 253 -6.16 9.91 -19.59
CA ASP A 253 -5.80 11.33 -19.63
C ASP A 253 -5.69 11.83 -18.20
N GLN A 254 -4.44 11.85 -17.75
CA GLN A 254 -3.96 12.40 -16.50
C GLN A 254 -4.24 13.91 -16.44
N TYR A 255 -5.50 14.27 -16.21
CA TYR A 255 -5.94 15.63 -15.94
C TYR A 255 -5.53 15.99 -14.51
N ASP A 256 -4.31 16.53 -14.35
CA ASP A 256 -3.84 17.08 -13.08
C ASP A 256 -4.54 18.44 -12.84
N PRO A 257 -5.55 18.54 -11.95
CA PRO A 257 -6.33 19.76 -11.78
C PRO A 257 -5.53 20.89 -11.12
N ARG A 258 -4.26 20.63 -10.73
CA ARG A 258 -3.42 21.57 -9.99
C ARG A 258 -2.45 22.36 -10.85
N ALA A 259 -2.26 22.03 -12.13
CA ALA A 259 -1.36 22.80 -13.00
C ALA A 259 -1.96 24.15 -13.46
N SER A 260 -3.28 24.35 -13.38
CA SER A 260 -3.96 25.58 -13.83
C SER A 260 -4.11 26.68 -12.75
N THR A 261 -3.65 26.47 -11.51
CA THR A 261 -3.82 27.47 -10.44
C THR A 261 -2.60 28.38 -10.22
N SER A 262 -1.39 28.01 -10.64
CA SER A 262 -0.20 28.87 -10.44
C SER A 262 -0.07 29.98 -11.50
N ALA A 263 -0.54 29.75 -12.73
CA ALA A 263 -0.47 30.76 -13.81
C ALA A 263 -1.37 31.97 -13.53
N ASN A 264 -2.51 31.77 -12.87
CA ASN A 264 -3.44 32.86 -12.52
C ASN A 264 -2.94 33.68 -11.32
N PHE A 265 -2.11 33.11 -10.44
CA PHE A 265 -1.64 33.83 -9.25
C PHE A 265 -0.69 34.99 -9.59
N VAL A 266 0.20 34.83 -10.57
CA VAL A 266 1.11 35.90 -11.00
C VAL A 266 0.33 37.05 -11.64
N ASP A 267 -0.69 36.74 -12.45
CA ASP A 267 -1.58 37.75 -13.05
C ASP A 267 -2.46 38.45 -12.01
N ASP A 268 -2.93 37.72 -10.99
CA ASP A 268 -3.71 38.30 -9.88
C ASP A 268 -2.85 39.21 -9.00
N VAL A 269 -1.59 38.83 -8.71
CA VAL A 269 -0.63 39.70 -8.00
C VAL A 269 -0.32 40.95 -8.83
N GLN A 270 -0.12 40.84 -10.15
CA GLN A 270 0.10 42.01 -11.01
C GLN A 270 -1.13 42.92 -11.11
N ARG A 271 -2.35 42.35 -11.16
CA ARG A 271 -3.61 43.12 -11.14
C ARG A 271 -3.79 43.84 -9.81
N LEU A 272 -3.51 43.18 -8.69
CA LEU A 272 -3.57 43.78 -7.37
C LEU A 272 -2.54 44.92 -7.22
N ASN A 273 -1.33 44.74 -7.75
CA ASN A 273 -0.29 45.77 -7.72
C ASN A 273 -0.67 47.00 -8.56
N LYS A 274 -1.24 46.80 -9.75
CA LYS A 274 -1.84 47.89 -10.57
C LYS A 274 -3.01 48.57 -9.87
N SER A 275 -3.85 47.82 -9.14
CA SER A 275 -4.97 48.39 -8.37
C SER A 275 -4.48 49.24 -7.20
N LEU A 276 -3.48 48.76 -6.46
CA LEU A 276 -2.83 49.51 -5.38
C LEU A 276 -2.17 50.80 -5.88
N GLN A 277 -1.50 50.77 -7.04
CA GLN A 277 -0.95 51.99 -7.66
C GLN A 277 -2.05 53.00 -8.05
N ARG A 278 -3.22 52.53 -8.49
CA ARG A 278 -4.37 53.39 -8.81
C ARG A 278 -5.06 53.95 -7.56
N MET A 279 -5.11 53.19 -6.47
CA MET A 279 -5.65 53.66 -5.20
C MET A 279 -4.73 54.68 -4.52
N SER A 280 -3.41 54.50 -4.60
CA SER A 280 -2.43 55.46 -4.07
C SER A 280 -2.44 56.82 -4.78
N THR A 281 -2.94 56.90 -6.01
CA THR A 281 -2.95 58.14 -6.83
C THR A 281 -4.30 58.86 -6.86
N SER A 282 -5.41 58.17 -6.60
CA SER A 282 -6.76 58.75 -6.78
C SER A 282 -7.35 59.45 -5.54
N ASP A 283 -7.00 59.05 -4.31
CA ASP A 283 -7.47 59.72 -3.07
C ASP A 283 -6.45 60.70 -2.46
N SER A 284 -5.18 60.59 -2.85
CA SER A 284 -4.09 61.49 -2.41
C SER A 284 -4.15 62.86 -3.07
N GLY A 285 -4.54 62.93 -4.36
CA GLY A 285 -4.60 64.19 -5.11
C GLY A 285 -5.58 65.22 -4.53
N SER A 286 -6.73 64.79 -4.00
CA SER A 286 -7.73 65.69 -3.41
C SER A 286 -7.28 66.26 -2.06
N LYS A 287 -6.58 65.47 -1.24
CA LYS A 287 -6.05 65.90 0.06
C LYS A 287 -4.79 66.75 -0.11
N GLN A 288 -3.93 66.41 -1.06
CA GLN A 288 -2.73 67.17 -1.38
C GLN A 288 -3.08 68.55 -1.95
N HIS A 289 -4.05 68.62 -2.88
CA HIS A 289 -4.52 69.90 -3.41
C HIS A 289 -5.19 70.81 -2.35
N LYS A 290 -5.88 70.23 -1.36
CA LYS A 290 -6.41 71.00 -0.21
C LYS A 290 -5.27 71.53 0.67
N ASN A 291 -4.22 70.74 0.87
CA ASN A 291 -3.05 71.16 1.63
C ASN A 291 -2.27 72.26 0.90
N ASP A 292 -2.08 72.14 -0.41
CA ASP A 292 -1.43 73.16 -1.24
C ASP A 292 -2.21 74.47 -1.23
N ARG A 293 -3.56 74.42 -1.32
CA ARG A 293 -4.40 75.61 -1.18
C ARG A 293 -4.28 76.25 0.21
N TYR A 294 -4.20 75.45 1.26
CA TYR A 294 -4.05 75.95 2.62
C TYR A 294 -2.67 76.59 2.82
N MET A 295 -1.60 75.97 2.31
CA MET A 295 -0.23 76.51 2.35
C MET A 295 -0.09 77.80 1.54
N ASN A 296 -0.70 77.86 0.36
CA ASN A 296 -0.78 79.11 -0.42
C ASN A 296 -1.60 80.18 0.30
N GLY A 297 -2.66 79.80 1.00
CA GLY A 297 -3.45 80.71 1.83
C GLY A 297 -2.64 81.29 2.99
N LEU A 298 -1.84 80.46 3.65
CA LEU A 298 -0.89 80.85 4.68
C LEU A 298 0.15 81.84 4.14
N GLU A 299 0.76 81.56 2.99
CA GLU A 299 1.76 82.47 2.40
C GLU A 299 1.15 83.82 2.01
N ASN A 300 -0.09 83.82 1.53
CA ASN A 300 -0.83 85.06 1.26
C ASN A 300 -1.11 85.87 2.54
N VAL A 301 -1.43 85.21 3.66
CA VAL A 301 -1.61 85.87 4.97
C VAL A 301 -0.30 86.49 5.45
N LYS A 302 0.82 85.78 5.29
CA LYS A 302 2.15 86.32 5.60
C LYS A 302 2.46 87.57 4.77
N GLN A 303 2.27 87.51 3.46
CA GLN A 303 2.48 88.67 2.57
C GLN A 303 1.55 89.84 2.92
N MET A 304 0.31 89.57 3.34
CA MET A 304 -0.63 90.60 3.78
C MET A 304 -0.16 91.28 5.08
N ILE A 305 0.34 90.50 6.05
CA ILE A 305 0.92 90.99 7.29
C ILE A 305 2.14 91.90 7.00
N GLU A 306 3.04 91.45 6.14
CA GLU A 306 4.24 92.22 5.75
C GLU A 306 3.87 93.54 5.06
N ARG A 307 2.90 93.52 4.13
CA ARG A 307 2.40 94.76 3.48
C ARG A 307 1.75 95.72 4.48
N ARG A 308 1.04 95.22 5.49
CA ARG A 308 0.39 96.08 6.49
C ARG A 308 1.42 96.71 7.44
N ALA A 309 2.47 95.97 7.78
CA ALA A 309 3.60 96.48 8.56
C ALA A 309 4.35 97.60 7.82
N THR A 310 4.60 97.45 6.50
CA THR A 310 5.26 98.50 5.70
C THR A 310 4.40 99.74 5.54
N HIS A 311 3.08 99.60 5.37
CA HIS A 311 2.17 100.74 5.28
C HIS A 311 2.01 101.50 6.62
N SER A 312 1.96 100.80 7.76
CA SER A 312 1.81 101.45 9.07
C SER A 312 3.06 102.26 9.47
N ALA A 313 4.25 101.81 9.07
CA ALA A 313 5.51 102.53 9.29
C ALA A 313 5.56 103.93 8.64
N VAL A 314 4.65 104.23 7.69
CA VAL A 314 4.61 105.50 6.96
C VAL A 314 3.57 106.48 7.53
N ALA A 315 2.61 106.03 8.36
CA ALA A 315 1.38 106.77 8.64
C ALA A 315 1.18 107.29 10.09
N ASN A 316 1.98 106.86 11.07
CA ASN A 316 1.67 107.08 12.49
C ASN A 316 2.86 107.58 13.36
N ASP A 317 2.52 108.11 14.55
CA ASP A 317 3.41 108.49 15.66
C ASP A 317 4.35 107.33 16.04
N PRO A 318 5.69 107.53 16.16
CA PRO A 318 6.69 106.46 16.36
C PRO A 318 6.38 105.43 17.45
N GLU A 319 5.69 105.80 18.54
CA GLU A 319 5.32 104.85 19.59
C GLU A 319 4.27 103.82 19.13
N THR A 320 3.29 104.24 18.33
CA THR A 320 2.24 103.35 17.80
C THR A 320 2.79 102.39 16.74
N ALA A 321 3.71 102.86 15.90
CA ALA A 321 4.40 102.02 14.92
C ALA A 321 5.26 100.93 15.58
N ALA A 322 5.91 101.23 16.71
CA ALA A 322 6.69 100.27 17.47
C ALA A 322 5.82 99.17 18.11
N PHE A 323 4.64 99.54 18.64
CA PHE A 323 3.69 98.57 19.20
C PHE A 323 3.13 97.64 18.12
N GLU A 324 2.70 98.18 16.98
CA GLU A 324 2.19 97.37 15.86
C GLU A 324 3.26 96.44 15.29
N LYS A 325 4.51 96.91 15.15
CA LYS A 325 5.64 96.06 14.73
C LYS A 325 5.81 94.84 15.65
N LYS A 326 5.71 95.03 16.96
CA LYS A 326 5.81 93.95 17.94
C LYS A 326 4.64 92.97 17.84
N GLN A 327 3.43 93.45 17.59
CA GLN A 327 2.26 92.59 17.32
C GLN A 327 2.46 91.74 16.05
N TYR A 328 3.03 92.32 14.99
CA TYR A 328 3.34 91.58 13.76
C TYR A 328 4.41 90.51 13.96
N GLU A 329 5.46 90.81 14.73
CA GLU A 329 6.51 89.85 15.03
C GLU A 329 5.96 88.61 15.78
N VAL A 330 5.02 88.82 16.71
CA VAL A 330 4.31 87.73 17.40
C VAL A 330 3.46 86.91 16.43
N LEU A 331 2.71 87.56 15.53
CA LEU A 331 1.91 86.86 14.51
C LEU A 331 2.78 86.05 13.53
N LEU A 332 3.93 86.59 13.13
CA LEU A 332 4.89 85.91 12.26
C LEU A 332 5.52 84.70 12.97
N GLY A 333 5.84 84.83 14.26
CA GLY A 333 6.32 83.71 15.07
C GLY A 333 5.27 82.58 15.20
N HIS A 334 3.99 82.93 15.37
CA HIS A 334 2.90 81.94 15.38
C HIS A 334 2.76 81.25 14.01
N TYR A 335 2.87 82.02 12.92
CA TYR A 335 2.85 81.50 11.56
C TYR A 335 3.98 80.48 11.31
N ASP A 336 5.22 80.85 11.65
CA ASP A 336 6.39 79.98 11.47
C ASP A 336 6.30 78.71 12.34
N HIS A 337 5.75 78.84 13.55
CA HIS A 337 5.49 77.70 14.43
C HIS A 337 4.47 76.73 13.83
N GLU A 338 3.33 77.24 13.34
CA GLU A 338 2.29 76.42 12.69
C GLU A 338 2.83 75.74 11.43
N LEU A 339 3.60 76.47 10.62
CA LEU A 339 4.28 75.92 9.43
C LEU A 339 5.24 74.77 9.80
N LYS A 340 5.99 74.93 10.90
CA LYS A 340 6.91 73.90 11.40
C LYS A 340 6.14 72.66 11.89
N ILE A 341 5.04 72.84 12.62
CA ILE A 341 4.16 71.73 13.04
C ILE A 341 3.61 71.00 11.83
N GLN A 342 3.18 71.71 10.79
CA GLN A 342 2.61 71.08 9.59
C GLN A 342 3.66 70.30 8.80
N LYS A 343 4.86 70.84 8.61
CA LYS A 343 5.98 70.11 8.00
C LYS A 343 6.33 68.85 8.82
N ALA A 344 6.34 68.94 10.14
CA ALA A 344 6.58 67.78 11.00
C ALA A 344 5.48 66.71 10.85
N ARG A 345 4.21 67.12 10.79
CA ARG A 345 3.07 66.21 10.55
C ARG A 345 3.15 65.55 9.18
N GLU A 346 3.54 66.28 8.14
CA GLU A 346 3.70 65.72 6.80
C GLU A 346 4.86 64.72 6.73
N ASN A 347 6.01 65.06 7.31
CA ASN A 347 7.14 64.15 7.41
C ASN A 347 6.79 62.87 8.19
N ALA A 348 6.03 62.98 9.28
CA ALA A 348 5.54 61.82 10.02
C ALA A 348 4.64 60.92 9.15
N ARG A 349 3.71 61.51 8.38
CA ARG A 349 2.86 60.75 7.44
C ARG A 349 3.69 60.07 6.35
N ARG A 350 4.71 60.74 5.79
CA ARG A 350 5.61 60.14 4.80
C ARG A 350 6.39 58.97 5.39
N ALA A 351 6.96 59.14 6.58
CA ALA A 351 7.68 58.07 7.27
C ALA A 351 6.77 56.87 7.61
N ASP A 352 5.51 57.11 8.00
CA ASP A 352 4.55 56.03 8.24
C ASP A 352 4.14 55.32 6.93
N ALA A 353 3.99 56.06 5.83
CA ALA A 353 3.72 55.49 4.52
C ALA A 353 4.89 54.64 4.01
N GLU A 354 6.13 55.10 4.17
CA GLU A 354 7.35 54.36 3.85
C GLU A 354 7.44 53.05 4.66
N LYS A 355 7.21 53.11 5.97
CA LYS A 355 7.14 51.91 6.83
C LYS A 355 6.06 50.93 6.39
N GLN A 356 4.91 51.41 5.90
CA GLN A 356 3.89 50.52 5.36
C GLN A 356 4.36 49.84 4.08
N VAL A 357 4.99 50.58 3.16
CA VAL A 357 5.55 50.01 1.93
C VAL A 357 6.60 48.93 2.25
N GLU A 358 7.51 49.19 3.19
CA GLU A 358 8.51 48.22 3.64
C GLU A 358 7.86 46.94 4.22
N ARG A 359 6.82 47.07 5.06
CA ARG A 359 6.08 45.92 5.58
C ARG A 359 5.44 45.09 4.46
N TYR A 360 4.84 45.75 3.47
CA TYR A 360 4.25 45.07 2.32
C TYR A 360 5.31 44.35 1.48
N GLN A 361 6.47 44.97 1.27
CA GLN A 361 7.59 44.34 0.57
C GLN A 361 8.13 43.12 1.31
N SER A 362 8.30 43.22 2.64
CA SER A 362 8.69 42.08 3.48
C SER A 362 7.70 40.93 3.38
N LEU A 363 6.39 41.21 3.45
CA LEU A 363 5.36 40.18 3.33
C LEU A 363 5.38 39.47 1.98
N LEU A 364 5.66 40.21 0.89
CA LEU A 364 5.82 39.62 -0.45
C LEU A 364 7.06 38.73 -0.54
N HIS A 365 8.17 39.12 0.09
CA HIS A 365 9.37 38.30 0.16
C HIS A 365 9.12 37.01 0.94
N ASP A 366 8.49 37.10 2.12
CA ASP A 366 8.14 35.94 2.94
C ASP A 366 7.22 34.97 2.18
N PHE A 367 6.24 35.50 1.46
CA PHE A 367 5.35 34.69 0.62
C PHE A 367 6.12 33.98 -0.51
N SER A 368 7.04 34.68 -1.16
CA SER A 368 7.91 34.11 -2.21
C SER A 368 8.80 32.99 -1.65
N ASP A 369 9.45 33.22 -0.50
CA ASP A 369 10.30 32.23 0.16
C ASP A 369 9.49 31.00 0.58
N GLN A 370 8.29 31.21 1.11
CA GLN A 370 7.37 30.13 1.48
C GLN A 370 6.96 29.32 0.25
N SER A 371 6.63 29.97 -0.87
CA SER A 371 6.31 29.30 -2.14
C SER A 371 7.48 28.46 -2.65
N MET A 372 8.70 28.99 -2.61
CA MET A 372 9.91 28.25 -3.02
C MET A 372 10.22 27.08 -2.08
N ALA A 373 10.00 27.24 -0.78
CA ALA A 373 10.13 26.17 0.19
C ALA A 373 9.11 25.05 -0.05
N ASP A 374 7.86 25.40 -0.36
CA ASP A 374 6.80 24.46 -0.70
C ASP A 374 7.11 23.68 -1.98
N GLU A 375 7.58 24.37 -3.01
CA GLU A 375 8.01 23.72 -4.26
C GLU A 375 9.15 22.72 -4.03
N ARG A 376 10.13 23.06 -3.18
CA ARG A 376 11.21 22.14 -2.80
C ARG A 376 10.67 20.91 -2.06
N ARG A 377 9.74 21.09 -1.11
CA ARG A 377 9.10 19.99 -0.39
C ARG A 377 8.31 19.07 -1.33
N GLN A 378 7.58 19.64 -2.28
CA GLN A 378 6.86 18.89 -3.30
C GLN A 378 7.81 18.11 -4.21
N ASN A 379 8.88 18.75 -4.70
CA ASN A 379 9.89 18.12 -5.53
C ASN A 379 10.60 16.96 -4.81
N GLU A 380 10.92 17.12 -3.52
CA GLU A 380 11.49 16.04 -2.71
C GLU A 380 10.51 14.87 -2.56
N THR A 381 9.24 15.16 -2.30
CA THR A 381 8.18 14.14 -2.21
C THR A 381 8.02 13.40 -3.53
N ARG A 382 8.01 14.11 -4.67
CA ARG A 382 7.95 13.52 -6.01
C ARG A 382 9.18 12.65 -6.30
N ARG A 383 10.38 13.07 -5.92
CA ARG A 383 11.60 12.26 -6.02
C ARG A 383 11.51 10.97 -5.18
N LYS A 384 10.97 11.03 -3.96
CA LYS A 384 10.75 9.86 -3.10
C LYS A 384 9.74 8.89 -3.72
N ILE A 385 8.62 9.39 -4.24
CA ILE A 385 7.61 8.59 -4.94
C ILE A 385 8.22 7.90 -6.17
N ASN A 386 8.96 8.63 -7.00
CA ASN A 386 9.61 8.06 -8.18
C ASN A 386 10.63 6.97 -7.81
N LYS A 387 11.41 7.16 -6.74
CA LYS A 387 12.35 6.15 -6.23
C LYS A 387 11.62 4.89 -5.74
N LEU A 388 10.53 5.05 -4.99
CA LEU A 388 9.72 3.92 -4.53
C LEU A 388 9.09 3.17 -5.71
N HIS A 389 8.55 3.89 -6.69
CA HIS A 389 8.01 3.30 -7.91
C HIS A 389 9.05 2.49 -8.68
N HIS A 390 10.24 3.07 -8.89
CA HIS A 390 11.34 2.37 -9.55
C HIS A 390 11.80 1.13 -8.78
N SER A 391 11.93 1.23 -7.45
CA SER A 391 12.27 0.08 -6.61
C SER A 391 11.22 -1.02 -6.70
N ARG A 392 9.94 -0.67 -6.69
CA ARG A 392 8.83 -1.62 -6.86
C ARG A 392 8.91 -2.34 -8.22
N GLN A 393 9.14 -1.61 -9.31
CA GLN A 393 9.32 -2.20 -10.64
C GLN A 393 10.50 -3.18 -10.69
N LEU A 394 11.62 -2.87 -10.04
CA LEU A 394 12.76 -3.79 -9.94
C LEU A 394 12.40 -5.07 -9.18
N TYR A 395 11.64 -4.97 -8.09
CA TYR A 395 11.16 -6.15 -7.37
C TYR A 395 10.18 -6.99 -8.19
N GLU A 396 9.23 -6.34 -8.90
CA GLU A 396 8.26 -7.02 -9.76
C GLU A 396 8.96 -7.74 -10.92
N THR A 397 9.96 -7.11 -11.56
CA THR A 397 10.74 -7.75 -12.62
C THR A 397 11.59 -8.93 -12.12
N LEU A 398 12.17 -8.80 -10.92
CA LEU A 398 12.91 -9.91 -10.30
C LEU A 398 11.98 -11.08 -9.94
N GLN A 399 10.80 -10.77 -9.38
CA GLN A 399 9.79 -11.78 -9.07
C GLN A 399 9.30 -12.49 -10.33
N ALA A 400 9.07 -11.75 -11.42
CA ALA A 400 8.68 -12.33 -12.70
C ALA A 400 9.74 -13.28 -13.25
N LYS A 401 11.03 -12.91 -13.20
CA LYS A 401 12.14 -13.78 -13.60
C LYS A 401 12.23 -15.06 -12.75
N ASN A 402 12.07 -14.93 -11.43
CA ASN A 402 12.05 -16.08 -10.53
C ASN A 402 10.89 -17.02 -10.85
N TYR A 403 9.71 -16.49 -11.15
CA TYR A 403 8.55 -17.28 -11.55
C TYR A 403 8.76 -17.96 -12.91
N GLU A 404 9.32 -17.25 -13.89
CA GLU A 404 9.67 -17.80 -15.20
C GLU A 404 10.67 -18.95 -15.09
N GLN A 405 11.69 -18.80 -14.25
CA GLN A 405 12.66 -19.86 -13.97
C GLN A 405 12.01 -21.11 -13.35
N GLN A 406 11.12 -20.92 -12.36
CA GLN A 406 10.37 -22.04 -11.77
C GLN A 406 9.51 -22.76 -12.81
N MET A 407 8.85 -22.01 -13.69
CA MET A 407 8.05 -22.59 -14.77
C MET A 407 8.91 -23.36 -15.78
N ALA A 408 10.09 -22.84 -16.14
CA ALA A 408 11.04 -23.52 -17.01
C ALA A 408 11.54 -24.84 -16.39
N ASP A 409 11.86 -24.84 -15.10
CA ASP A 409 12.28 -26.05 -14.37
C ASP A 409 11.18 -27.10 -14.30
N LEU A 410 9.92 -26.67 -14.08
CA LEU A 410 8.76 -27.57 -14.10
C LEU A 410 8.54 -28.17 -15.50
N GLN A 411 8.68 -27.39 -16.56
CA GLN A 411 8.57 -27.86 -17.93
C GLN A 411 9.69 -28.87 -18.25
N LYS A 412 10.93 -28.56 -17.86
CA LYS A 412 12.07 -29.47 -18.01
C LYS A 412 11.82 -30.80 -17.30
N ARG A 413 11.36 -30.77 -16.04
CA ARG A 413 11.04 -31.98 -15.27
C ARG A 413 9.92 -32.80 -15.91
N ARG A 414 8.90 -32.13 -16.45
CA ARG A 414 7.81 -32.80 -17.19
C ARG A 414 8.34 -33.52 -18.44
N TYR A 415 9.24 -32.88 -19.18
CA TYR A 415 9.87 -33.47 -20.37
C TYR A 415 10.76 -34.68 -20.00
N GLU A 416 11.56 -34.58 -18.93
CA GLU A 416 12.39 -35.67 -18.43
C GLU A 416 11.55 -36.88 -18.03
N LEU A 417 10.45 -36.67 -17.30
CA LEU A 417 9.52 -37.73 -16.91
C LEU A 417 8.87 -38.39 -18.13
N GLN A 418 8.47 -37.61 -19.13
CA GLN A 418 7.91 -38.14 -20.38
C GLN A 418 8.93 -39.03 -21.12
N ASN A 419 10.19 -38.57 -21.21
CA ASN A 419 11.28 -39.35 -21.80
C ASN A 419 11.56 -40.63 -21.00
N GLU A 420 11.50 -40.57 -19.68
CA GLU A 420 11.66 -41.75 -18.82
C GLU A 420 10.54 -42.77 -19.06
N MET A 421 9.28 -42.33 -19.18
CA MET A 421 8.17 -43.21 -19.53
C MET A 421 8.38 -43.89 -20.88
N VAL A 422 8.82 -43.14 -21.91
CA VAL A 422 9.13 -43.71 -23.23
C VAL A 422 10.26 -44.74 -23.14
N ARG A 423 11.31 -44.47 -22.34
CA ARG A 423 12.40 -45.44 -22.12
C ARG A 423 11.92 -46.70 -21.40
N LYS A 424 11.03 -46.57 -20.40
CA LYS A 424 10.43 -47.72 -19.70
C LYS A 424 9.55 -48.54 -20.64
N ASP A 425 8.70 -47.90 -21.43
CA ASP A 425 7.85 -48.56 -22.43
C ASP A 425 8.67 -49.33 -23.47
N ARG A 426 9.77 -48.74 -23.98
CA ARG A 426 10.71 -49.45 -24.88
C ARG A 426 11.32 -50.69 -24.23
N ARG A 427 11.74 -50.61 -22.96
CA ARG A 427 12.29 -51.76 -22.21
C ARG A 427 11.23 -52.85 -22.02
N THR A 428 10.01 -52.49 -21.66
CA THR A 428 8.91 -53.44 -21.51
C THR A 428 8.58 -54.13 -22.84
N LYS A 429 8.52 -53.39 -23.94
CA LYS A 429 8.32 -53.95 -25.28
C LYS A 429 9.43 -54.91 -25.67
N HIS A 430 10.69 -54.58 -25.38
CA HIS A 430 11.82 -55.46 -25.61
C HIS A 430 11.68 -56.77 -24.82
N PHE A 431 11.40 -56.68 -23.52
CA PHE A 431 11.23 -57.85 -22.66
C PHE A 431 10.08 -58.76 -23.12
N VAL A 432 8.95 -58.18 -23.52
CA VAL A 432 7.81 -58.94 -24.07
C VAL A 432 8.19 -59.64 -25.37
N LYS A 433 8.96 -58.99 -26.25
CA LYS A 433 9.45 -59.59 -27.49
C LYS A 433 10.39 -60.76 -27.21
N GLU A 434 11.38 -60.58 -26.35
CA GLU A 434 12.34 -61.62 -25.95
C GLU A 434 11.63 -62.83 -25.30
N LYS A 435 10.64 -62.58 -24.45
CA LYS A 435 9.79 -63.64 -23.88
C LYS A 435 8.99 -64.39 -24.95
N LYS A 436 8.48 -63.70 -25.96
CA LYS A 436 7.78 -64.33 -27.09
C LYS A 436 8.73 -65.19 -27.92
N ASP A 437 9.93 -64.70 -28.19
CA ASP A 437 10.96 -65.40 -28.96
C ASP A 437 11.44 -66.66 -28.23
N THR A 438 11.67 -66.59 -26.92
CA THR A 438 12.01 -67.75 -26.08
C THR A 438 10.89 -68.79 -26.03
N MET A 439 9.62 -68.39 -25.86
CA MET A 439 8.49 -69.32 -25.93
C MET A 439 8.36 -69.99 -27.30
N ASN A 440 8.56 -69.25 -28.39
CA ASN A 440 8.53 -69.80 -29.75
C ASN A 440 9.65 -70.81 -29.96
N LEU A 441 10.85 -70.53 -29.45
CA LEU A 441 11.98 -71.47 -29.47
C LEU A 441 11.64 -72.75 -28.70
N SER A 442 11.11 -72.64 -27.48
CA SER A 442 10.67 -73.80 -26.69
C SER A 442 9.60 -74.63 -27.39
N ARG A 443 8.63 -73.99 -28.05
CA ARG A 443 7.60 -74.69 -28.86
C ARG A 443 8.20 -75.42 -30.06
N SER A 444 9.15 -74.79 -30.76
CA SER A 444 9.87 -75.41 -31.89
C SER A 444 10.66 -76.64 -31.45
N LEU A 445 11.40 -76.54 -30.34
CA LEU A 445 12.14 -77.67 -29.75
C LEU A 445 11.21 -78.79 -29.29
N ALA A 446 10.08 -78.47 -28.65
CA ALA A 446 9.09 -79.45 -28.24
C ALA A 446 8.48 -80.19 -29.43
N LYS A 447 8.15 -79.46 -30.51
CA LYS A 447 7.65 -80.04 -31.76
C LYS A 447 8.70 -80.95 -32.41
N SER A 448 9.93 -80.48 -32.58
CA SER A 448 11.03 -81.30 -33.11
C SER A 448 11.27 -82.57 -32.28
N SER A 449 11.17 -82.47 -30.95
CA SER A 449 11.25 -83.62 -30.05
C SER A 449 10.07 -84.59 -30.20
N GLN A 450 8.87 -84.08 -30.46
CA GLN A 450 7.69 -84.90 -30.75
C GLN A 450 7.81 -85.60 -32.09
N ASP A 451 8.17 -84.88 -33.15
CA ASP A 451 8.38 -85.42 -34.50
C ASP A 451 9.44 -86.53 -34.46
N LEU A 452 10.53 -86.34 -33.69
CA LEU A 452 11.54 -87.37 -33.46
C LEU A 452 10.95 -88.61 -32.78
N ARG A 453 10.11 -88.44 -31.73
CA ARG A 453 9.44 -89.56 -31.06
C ARG A 453 8.48 -90.32 -31.99
N GLU A 454 7.73 -89.61 -32.83
CA GLU A 454 6.83 -90.22 -33.82
C GLU A 454 7.62 -91.00 -34.87
N TYR A 455 8.68 -90.40 -35.42
CA TYR A 455 9.60 -91.09 -36.32
C TYR A 455 10.21 -92.36 -35.69
N LEU A 456 10.62 -92.27 -34.42
CA LEU A 456 11.13 -93.42 -33.67
C LEU A 456 10.07 -94.53 -33.50
N ARG A 457 8.78 -94.19 -33.34
CA ARG A 457 7.67 -95.16 -33.26
C ARG A 457 7.40 -95.82 -34.62
N GLU A 458 7.37 -95.05 -35.71
CA GLU A 458 7.06 -95.57 -37.05
C GLU A 458 8.11 -96.55 -37.55
N THR A 459 9.37 -96.31 -37.22
CA THR A 459 10.50 -97.11 -37.69
C THR A 459 10.56 -98.51 -37.08
N ASN A 460 9.87 -98.79 -35.96
CA ASN A 460 9.72 -100.11 -35.30
C ASN A 460 10.99 -100.99 -35.23
N GLU A 461 12.18 -100.38 -35.32
CA GLU A 461 13.46 -101.06 -35.17
C GLU A 461 13.64 -101.37 -33.68
N ASN A 462 13.81 -102.65 -33.35
CA ASN A 462 14.06 -103.08 -31.98
C ASN A 462 15.26 -102.30 -31.41
N PHE A 463 15.15 -101.80 -30.18
CA PHE A 463 16.17 -100.93 -29.55
C PHE A 463 17.61 -101.42 -29.73
N ASN A 464 17.81 -102.74 -29.74
CA ASN A 464 19.09 -103.40 -29.95
C ASN A 464 19.70 -103.22 -31.35
N GLU A 465 18.89 -103.15 -32.42
CA GLU A 465 19.40 -102.88 -33.78
C GLU A 465 19.85 -101.43 -33.94
N ARG A 466 19.14 -100.51 -33.27
CA ARG A 466 19.48 -99.09 -33.26
C ARG A 466 20.74 -98.78 -32.46
N ALA A 467 20.90 -99.40 -31.29
CA ALA A 467 22.13 -99.27 -30.51
C ALA A 467 23.35 -99.71 -31.33
N LYS A 468 23.23 -100.83 -32.06
CA LYS A 468 24.29 -101.29 -32.99
C LYS A 468 24.54 -100.33 -34.15
N LYS A 469 23.51 -99.77 -34.80
CA LYS A 469 23.68 -98.77 -35.87
C LYS A 469 24.32 -97.47 -35.37
N ALA A 470 23.94 -97.00 -34.18
CA ALA A 470 24.52 -95.81 -33.55
C ALA A 470 25.99 -96.03 -33.15
N GLU A 471 26.32 -97.22 -32.65
CA GLU A 471 27.71 -97.63 -32.36
C GLU A 471 28.54 -97.69 -33.65
N LEU A 472 28.00 -98.24 -34.74
CA LEU A 472 28.67 -98.26 -36.05
C LEU A 472 28.90 -96.85 -36.63
N THR A 473 27.89 -95.98 -36.57
CA THR A 473 27.99 -94.61 -37.11
C THR A 473 28.91 -93.72 -36.28
N SER A 474 28.88 -93.82 -34.94
CA SER A 474 29.85 -93.13 -34.08
C SER A 474 31.27 -93.66 -34.30
N SER A 475 31.44 -94.96 -34.50
CA SER A 475 32.75 -95.55 -34.84
C SER A 475 33.28 -95.06 -36.20
N ILE A 476 32.41 -94.83 -37.18
CA ILE A 476 32.78 -94.23 -38.49
C ILE A 476 33.12 -92.74 -38.33
N LEU A 477 32.32 -91.96 -37.59
CA LEU A 477 32.59 -90.54 -37.34
C LEU A 477 33.90 -90.33 -36.58
N VAL A 478 34.16 -91.11 -35.53
CA VAL A 478 35.42 -91.05 -34.77
C VAL A 478 36.64 -91.42 -35.63
N LYS A 479 36.49 -92.37 -36.57
CA LYS A 479 37.53 -92.70 -37.54
C LYS A 479 37.77 -91.57 -38.55
N ASN A 480 36.74 -90.81 -38.93
CA ASN A 480 36.84 -89.70 -39.88
C ASN A 480 37.22 -88.35 -39.23
N THR A 481 37.07 -88.19 -37.92
CA THR A 481 37.51 -86.98 -37.19
C THR A 481 38.99 -87.01 -36.79
N LYS A 482 39.76 -88.04 -37.18
CA LYS A 482 41.23 -87.97 -37.24
C LYS A 482 41.69 -87.09 -38.42
N VAL A 483 41.14 -85.90 -38.54
CA VAL A 483 41.74 -84.83 -39.34
C VAL A 483 42.75 -84.16 -38.43
N PRO A 484 44.05 -84.11 -38.79
CA PRO A 484 45.05 -83.43 -37.98
C PRO A 484 44.65 -81.97 -37.84
N VAL A 485 44.36 -81.57 -36.60
CA VAL A 485 44.10 -80.17 -36.25
C VAL A 485 45.35 -79.37 -36.60
N ASN A 486 45.33 -78.70 -37.75
CA ASN A 486 46.42 -77.89 -38.23
C ASN A 486 46.46 -76.61 -37.37
N ARG A 487 47.28 -76.67 -36.32
CA ARG A 487 47.38 -75.72 -35.20
C ARG A 487 48.04 -74.38 -35.57
N ARG A 488 47.76 -73.83 -36.76
CA ARG A 488 48.46 -72.64 -37.31
C ARG A 488 47.65 -71.34 -37.38
N HIS A 489 46.42 -71.24 -36.87
CA HIS A 489 45.59 -70.04 -37.07
C HIS A 489 45.00 -69.37 -35.81
N LEU A 490 45.60 -69.58 -34.63
CA LEU A 490 45.13 -68.97 -33.37
C LEU A 490 46.11 -67.96 -32.74
N GLN A 491 46.85 -67.18 -33.54
CA GLN A 491 47.72 -66.12 -32.99
C GLN A 491 47.45 -64.68 -33.47
N SER A 492 46.42 -64.40 -34.28
CA SER A 492 46.27 -63.05 -34.88
C SER A 492 45.13 -62.17 -34.36
N SER A 493 44.44 -62.46 -33.23
CA SER A 493 43.33 -61.60 -32.79
C SER A 493 43.29 -61.27 -31.29
N ILE A 494 44.45 -61.01 -30.70
CA ILE A 494 44.54 -60.26 -29.44
C ILE A 494 45.34 -58.99 -29.72
N ARG A 495 44.66 -57.96 -30.25
CA ARG A 495 45.07 -56.55 -30.19
C ARG A 495 43.91 -55.70 -30.70
N THR A 496 43.09 -55.20 -29.78
CA THR A 496 42.52 -53.84 -29.81
C THR A 496 41.90 -53.54 -28.46
#